data_AF-A0A2N2CYY0-F1
#
_entry.id   AF-A0A2N2CYY0-F1
#
_cell.length_a   1.000
_cell.length_b   1.000
_cell.length_c   1.000
_cell.angle_alpha   90.00
_cell.angle_beta   90.00
_cell.angle_gamma   90.00
#
_symmetry.space_group_name_H-M   'P 1'
#
loop_
_entity.id
_entity.type
_entity.pdbx_description
1 polymer ?
#
loop_
_entity_poly.entity_id
_entity_poly.type
_entity_poly.pdbx_seq_one_letter_code
_entity_poly.pdbx_strand_id
1 'polypeptide(L)'
;MIQKERNSVMRKLITGKLTSGLLCVFMVLSVFFSTGVFAASTEADTSADETNTAAVEEIGVKYCGHVQNKGDMPYVNSPTPLGTRGESLRIEGFCFDLTGPVPAGAKLVYQVHVQNRGWMAPVSSADFAGTRGESLRVESIRISLENLPGYDVYYRGHVQNVGDIPQASGEWGWVKNGADLGTTGSSLRLEEITVKIVKQPTTTTTYDKAGTFGPETGSEEVAGDAIINVPDVTLQNLHIKGNLTIGEGVGSGNVTLNNVTVDGDTFVNGGGKNSIHINGGSYSKIVVQKTASGNVRIVATNVDGLEVVISENAAGEAIILEGDFADVTVNAPDVNISTQGDTTIGNMTVGKNATGCEVTLAEGTKVEDMVLNSGADVKGKGTIDKAEVNADNVKFETAPTEQVVDPGVVVPPVVVPPVVPPTPGGGGTDPSVAALAAVNAANTATAMQDALEDNASALGLSTIMTKTYTYGNTLTYNDLDSGRITALANDMIANRGSGFTTTTAVQNMFDDFTEARVTIEYQLGRANTAIADPTAYPNGADTAFIDDVILSLNGLSNQSLTLSGQPVSTLKADLITTRSLYNQASFTTAKKDAARVILYHGGTSPYPYQSMRSLLEAMKSAYLAV
;
A
#
# COMPACT_ATOMS: atom_id res chain seq x y z
N MET A 1 20.85 38.16 -18.18
CA MET A 1 19.43 37.86 -18.50
C MET A 1 19.47 36.90 -19.68
N ILE A 2 19.43 35.63 -19.33
CA ILE A 2 19.81 34.45 -20.13
C ILE A 2 18.52 33.84 -20.69
N GLN A 3 18.68 33.01 -21.73
CA GLN A 3 17.70 32.08 -22.32
C GLN A 3 16.77 32.64 -23.40
N LYS A 4 17.19 32.48 -24.67
CA LYS A 4 16.46 31.61 -25.59
C LYS A 4 17.27 31.27 -26.85
N GLU A 5 17.17 29.99 -27.22
CA GLU A 5 17.26 29.44 -28.57
C GLU A 5 18.58 29.52 -29.33
N ARG A 6 19.27 28.37 -29.40
CA ARG A 6 19.93 27.96 -30.64
C ARG A 6 20.19 26.46 -30.62
N ASN A 7 19.51 25.72 -31.51
CA ASN A 7 20.17 24.90 -32.54
C ASN A 7 19.14 24.01 -33.23
N SER A 8 18.63 24.53 -34.34
CA SER A 8 18.12 23.72 -35.43
C SER A 8 19.05 23.91 -36.63
N VAL A 9 19.27 22.81 -37.36
CA VAL A 9 19.78 22.70 -38.74
C VAL A 9 21.29 22.81 -38.97
N MET A 10 21.92 21.67 -39.30
CA MET A 10 22.52 21.39 -40.62
C MET A 10 23.13 19.98 -40.62
N ARG A 11 22.53 19.01 -41.34
CA ARG A 11 22.82 18.62 -42.73
C ARG A 11 24.22 17.99 -42.97
N LYS A 12 24.16 16.65 -43.11
CA LYS A 12 24.52 15.86 -44.31
C LYS A 12 26.00 15.47 -44.56
N LEU A 13 26.12 14.22 -45.04
CA LEU A 13 27.25 13.53 -45.69
C LEU A 13 28.28 12.96 -44.69
N ILE A 14 28.74 11.70 -44.74
CA ILE A 14 29.26 10.94 -45.87
C ILE A 14 29.09 9.42 -45.64
N THR A 15 28.83 8.71 -46.73
CA THR A 15 28.76 7.25 -46.97
C THR A 15 30.08 6.49 -46.79
N GLY A 16 30.05 5.20 -46.41
CA GLY A 16 31.14 4.25 -46.69
C GLY A 16 31.05 2.90 -45.95
N LYS A 17 31.01 1.79 -46.71
CA LYS A 17 30.97 0.38 -46.27
C LYS A 17 32.38 -0.23 -46.09
N LEU A 18 32.45 -1.40 -45.39
CA LEU A 18 33.53 -2.43 -45.37
C LEU A 18 34.84 -1.99 -44.63
N THR A 19 35.61 -2.80 -43.87
CA THR A 19 35.96 -4.24 -43.89
C THR A 19 36.67 -4.65 -42.59
N SER A 20 36.73 -5.97 -42.37
CA SER A 20 37.44 -6.73 -41.33
C SER A 20 38.97 -6.52 -41.26
N GLY A 21 39.55 -6.68 -40.05
CA GLY A 21 40.90 -7.25 -39.85
C GLY A 21 42.01 -6.33 -39.30
N LEU A 22 42.30 -6.43 -37.99
CA LEU A 22 43.63 -6.24 -37.33
C LEU A 22 43.43 -6.53 -35.82
N LEU A 23 43.65 -7.72 -35.24
CA LEU A 23 44.84 -8.58 -35.14
C LEU A 23 46.12 -7.85 -34.68
N CYS A 24 46.66 -8.31 -33.54
CA CYS A 24 47.97 -8.03 -32.96
C CYS A 24 48.12 -6.74 -32.13
N VAL A 25 47.74 -6.77 -30.85
CA VAL A 25 48.64 -6.55 -29.69
C VAL A 25 47.97 -7.24 -28.48
N PHE A 26 48.78 -7.86 -27.61
CA PHE A 26 48.42 -8.60 -26.37
C PHE A 26 48.27 -10.12 -26.51
N MET A 27 49.22 -10.74 -27.22
CA MET A 27 49.82 -12.00 -26.75
C MET A 27 50.85 -11.66 -25.68
N VAL A 28 50.78 -12.29 -24.50
CA VAL A 28 51.86 -12.95 -23.73
C VAL A 28 51.38 -13.05 -22.27
N LEU A 29 50.73 -14.16 -21.90
CA LEU A 29 50.99 -14.93 -20.67
C LEU A 29 50.05 -16.14 -20.58
N SER A 30 50.51 -17.32 -21.01
CA SER A 30 50.17 -18.62 -20.41
C SER A 30 50.71 -19.74 -21.30
N VAL A 31 51.91 -20.21 -20.97
CA VAL A 31 52.46 -21.50 -21.41
C VAL A 31 52.08 -22.55 -20.34
N PHE A 32 52.05 -23.82 -20.75
CA PHE A 32 51.74 -25.07 -19.99
C PHE A 32 50.23 -25.37 -19.93
N PHE A 33 49.67 -26.45 -20.48
CA PHE A 33 50.09 -27.86 -20.67
C PHE A 33 49.42 -28.46 -21.93
N SER A 34 50.17 -29.03 -22.89
CA SER A 34 50.36 -30.48 -23.17
C SER A 34 49.11 -31.38 -23.32
N THR A 35 48.75 -31.66 -24.58
CA THR A 35 48.39 -32.94 -25.25
C THR A 35 47.41 -33.97 -24.65
N GLY A 36 46.48 -34.43 -25.52
CA GLY A 36 45.91 -35.79 -25.56
C GLY A 36 44.37 -35.81 -25.62
N VAL A 37 43.73 -35.77 -26.80
CA VAL A 37 43.20 -36.94 -27.55
C VAL A 37 42.70 -38.08 -26.66
N PHE A 38 41.37 -38.25 -26.57
CA PHE A 38 40.75 -39.48 -26.07
C PHE A 38 40.04 -40.20 -27.21
N ALA A 39 40.51 -41.42 -27.48
CA ALA A 39 39.81 -42.47 -28.21
C ALA A 39 39.00 -43.32 -27.22
N ALA A 40 37.92 -43.90 -27.73
CA ALA A 40 36.98 -44.75 -27.03
C ALA A 40 37.58 -46.08 -26.55
N SER A 41 37.11 -46.59 -25.40
CA SER A 41 36.76 -48.01 -25.21
C SER A 41 36.01 -48.23 -23.90
N THR A 42 35.20 -49.27 -23.92
CA THR A 42 34.18 -49.74 -22.99
C THR A 42 34.70 -50.41 -21.71
N GLU A 43 33.78 -50.45 -20.72
CA GLU A 43 33.60 -51.42 -19.63
C GLU A 43 34.29 -51.22 -18.25
N ALA A 44 33.40 -50.90 -17.30
CA ALA A 44 33.29 -51.29 -15.88
C ALA A 44 34.56 -51.58 -15.06
N ASP A 45 34.78 -50.75 -14.04
CA ASP A 45 35.30 -51.21 -12.76
C ASP A 45 34.62 -50.46 -11.59
N THR A 46 34.26 -51.26 -10.61
CA THR A 46 33.68 -50.91 -9.32
C THR A 46 34.71 -50.28 -8.40
N SER A 47 34.52 -49.02 -8.03
CA SER A 47 35.03 -48.51 -6.76
C SER A 47 34.16 -47.38 -6.26
N ALA A 48 33.50 -47.63 -5.13
CA ALA A 48 32.98 -46.57 -4.29
C ALA A 48 34.12 -45.61 -3.93
N ASP A 49 33.93 -44.34 -4.27
CA ASP A 49 34.65 -43.24 -3.65
C ASP A 49 33.59 -42.34 -3.01
N GLU A 50 33.39 -42.58 -1.72
CA GLU A 50 32.65 -41.69 -0.85
C GLU A 50 33.47 -40.40 -0.70
N THR A 51 32.99 -39.28 -1.24
CA THR A 51 33.05 -38.02 -0.51
C THR A 51 31.97 -37.06 -0.98
N ASN A 52 31.19 -36.59 0.02
CA ASN A 52 30.24 -35.49 0.00
C ASN A 52 28.76 -35.78 -0.31
N THR A 53 28.20 -36.78 0.36
CA THR A 53 26.80 -36.73 0.80
C THR A 53 26.73 -35.81 2.02
N ALA A 54 26.63 -34.50 1.80
CA ALA A 54 26.10 -33.61 2.82
C ALA A 54 24.62 -33.95 3.01
N ALA A 55 24.23 -34.23 4.25
CA ALA A 55 22.88 -34.63 4.64
C ALA A 55 21.83 -33.63 4.14
N VAL A 56 20.76 -34.13 3.51
CA VAL A 56 19.56 -33.35 3.22
C VAL A 56 18.80 -33.17 4.54
N GLU A 57 19.25 -32.22 5.36
CA GLU A 57 18.63 -31.83 6.64
C GLU A 57 17.44 -30.87 6.44
N GLU A 58 17.19 -30.40 5.22
CA GLU A 58 16.10 -29.46 4.92
C GLU A 58 15.05 -30.07 3.99
N ILE A 59 13.80 -29.68 4.20
CA ILE A 59 12.68 -30.08 3.34
C ILE A 59 12.86 -29.42 1.97
N GLY A 60 12.86 -30.25 0.93
CA GLY A 60 13.02 -29.82 -0.47
C GLY A 60 11.85 -30.26 -1.35
N VAL A 61 12.05 -30.12 -2.66
CA VAL A 61 11.10 -30.58 -3.68
C VAL A 61 11.85 -31.22 -4.84
N LYS A 62 11.29 -32.32 -5.35
CA LYS A 62 11.65 -32.93 -6.64
C LYS A 62 10.46 -32.86 -7.58
N TYR A 63 10.71 -32.80 -8.88
CA TYR A 63 9.64 -32.70 -9.86
C TYR A 63 10.01 -33.30 -11.22
N CYS A 64 8.98 -33.75 -11.93
CA CYS A 64 9.06 -34.29 -13.28
C CYS A 64 8.02 -33.61 -14.18
N GLY A 65 8.07 -33.89 -15.49
CA GLY A 65 7.02 -33.49 -16.40
C GLY A 65 7.02 -34.26 -17.70
N HIS A 66 5.91 -34.17 -18.42
CA HIS A 66 5.79 -34.74 -19.77
C HIS A 66 6.06 -33.64 -20.79
N VAL A 67 7.06 -33.83 -21.65
CA VAL A 67 7.46 -32.85 -22.66
C VAL A 67 7.20 -33.42 -24.04
N GLN A 68 6.63 -32.59 -24.93
CA GLN A 68 6.40 -32.94 -26.31
C GLN A 68 7.63 -33.59 -26.95
N ASN A 69 7.43 -34.72 -27.63
CA ASN A 69 8.46 -35.51 -28.33
C ASN A 69 9.58 -36.09 -27.44
N LYS A 70 9.65 -35.74 -26.15
CA LYS A 70 10.61 -36.31 -25.18
C LYS A 70 9.94 -37.30 -24.21
N GLY A 71 8.63 -37.19 -24.01
CA GLY A 71 7.87 -38.06 -23.12
C GLY A 71 7.99 -37.66 -21.66
N ASP A 72 7.83 -38.63 -20.75
CA ASP A 72 8.03 -38.43 -19.32
C ASP A 72 9.52 -38.22 -19.04
N MET A 73 9.87 -37.02 -18.58
CA MET A 73 11.22 -36.65 -18.19
C MET A 73 11.54 -37.22 -16.79
N PRO A 74 12.81 -37.55 -16.49
CA PRO A 74 13.20 -37.99 -15.16
C PRO A 74 12.96 -36.88 -14.13
N TYR A 75 12.81 -37.28 -12.86
CA TYR A 75 12.75 -36.34 -11.76
C TYR A 75 14.03 -35.50 -11.69
N VAL A 76 13.86 -34.19 -11.51
CA VAL A 76 14.91 -33.26 -11.12
C VAL A 76 14.70 -32.83 -9.67
N ASN A 77 15.78 -32.49 -8.97
CA ASN A 77 15.70 -31.90 -7.64
C ASN A 77 15.85 -30.38 -7.76
N SER A 78 15.09 -29.63 -6.96
CA SER A 78 15.30 -28.20 -6.76
C SER A 78 16.79 -27.91 -6.48
N PRO A 79 17.40 -26.85 -7.05
CA PRO A 79 16.78 -25.81 -7.89
C PRO A 79 16.92 -26.07 -9.41
N THR A 80 17.10 -27.33 -9.85
CA THR A 80 17.34 -27.65 -11.27
C THR A 80 16.09 -27.35 -12.11
N PRO A 81 16.15 -26.53 -13.17
CA PRO A 81 14.98 -26.22 -13.99
C PRO A 81 14.47 -27.48 -14.73
N LEU A 82 13.15 -27.56 -14.92
CA LEU A 82 12.49 -28.59 -15.72
C LEU A 82 11.80 -27.96 -16.91
N GLY A 83 12.20 -28.36 -18.11
CA GLY A 83 11.66 -27.84 -19.36
C GLY A 83 12.65 -27.92 -20.51
N THR A 84 12.34 -27.21 -21.59
CA THR A 84 13.14 -27.18 -22.81
C THR A 84 13.14 -25.77 -23.39
N ARG A 85 13.72 -24.84 -22.63
CA ARG A 85 13.83 -23.44 -23.01
C ARG A 85 14.50 -23.31 -24.38
N GLY A 86 13.85 -22.59 -25.30
CA GLY A 86 14.37 -22.33 -26.65
C GLY A 86 14.27 -23.49 -27.64
N GLU A 87 13.80 -24.68 -27.23
CA GLU A 87 13.59 -25.81 -28.14
C GLU A 87 12.18 -25.82 -28.77
N SER A 88 11.32 -24.90 -28.37
CA SER A 88 9.91 -24.80 -28.82
C SER A 88 9.05 -26.05 -28.56
N LEU A 89 9.40 -26.87 -27.55
CA LEU A 89 8.60 -28.00 -27.13
C LEU A 89 7.71 -27.60 -25.95
N ARG A 90 6.45 -28.01 -25.98
CA ARG A 90 5.50 -27.77 -24.88
C ARG A 90 5.69 -28.77 -23.74
N ILE A 91 5.45 -28.29 -22.53
CA ILE A 91 5.16 -29.15 -21.38
C ILE A 91 3.66 -29.47 -21.40
N GLU A 92 3.32 -30.75 -21.22
CA GLU A 92 1.93 -31.24 -21.22
C GLU A 92 1.40 -31.53 -19.80
N GLY A 93 2.30 -31.66 -18.83
CA GLY A 93 1.96 -31.85 -17.43
C GLY A 93 3.18 -32.03 -16.53
N PHE A 94 2.92 -32.06 -15.23
CA PHE A 94 3.94 -32.09 -14.18
C PHE A 94 3.61 -33.09 -13.07
N CYS A 95 4.64 -33.50 -12.33
CA CYS A 95 4.51 -34.13 -11.02
C CYS A 95 5.46 -33.43 -10.04
N PHE A 96 5.03 -33.17 -8.80
CA PHE A 96 5.84 -32.55 -7.75
C PHE A 96 5.73 -33.37 -6.47
N ASP A 97 6.83 -33.54 -5.76
CA ASP A 97 6.85 -34.28 -4.50
C ASP A 97 7.87 -33.68 -3.53
N LEU A 98 7.53 -33.69 -2.24
CA LEU A 98 8.41 -33.15 -1.19
C LEU A 98 9.56 -34.14 -0.93
N THR A 99 10.71 -33.62 -0.55
CA THR A 99 11.90 -34.40 -0.20
C THR A 99 12.43 -34.00 1.17
N GLY A 100 13.26 -34.84 1.79
CA GLY A 100 13.81 -34.58 3.12
C GLY A 100 12.88 -35.00 4.27
N PRO A 101 13.01 -34.40 5.46
CA PRO A 101 12.26 -34.78 6.68
C PRO A 101 10.82 -34.21 6.66
N VAL A 102 9.98 -34.69 5.74
CA VAL A 102 8.60 -34.23 5.55
C VAL A 102 7.70 -34.70 6.71
N PRO A 103 7.03 -33.80 7.46
CA PRO A 103 6.07 -34.16 8.50
C PRO A 103 4.89 -34.99 7.96
N ALA A 104 4.34 -35.86 8.81
CA ALA A 104 3.19 -36.67 8.42
C ALA A 104 1.99 -35.80 8.02
N GLY A 105 1.43 -36.05 6.83
CA GLY A 105 0.29 -35.31 6.29
C GLY A 105 0.65 -34.03 5.51
N ALA A 106 1.91 -33.58 5.57
CA ALA A 106 2.42 -32.49 4.74
C ALA A 106 2.51 -32.91 3.27
N LYS A 107 2.00 -32.08 2.37
CA LYS A 107 1.99 -32.35 0.92
C LYS A 107 1.97 -31.07 0.09
N LEU A 108 2.35 -31.20 -1.16
CA LEU A 108 2.07 -30.22 -2.20
C LEU A 108 0.66 -30.49 -2.75
N VAL A 109 -0.05 -29.42 -3.06
CA VAL A 109 -1.27 -29.44 -3.85
C VAL A 109 -1.08 -28.52 -5.05
N TYR A 110 -1.34 -29.03 -6.24
CA TYR A 110 -1.08 -28.28 -7.47
C TYR A 110 -2.10 -28.62 -8.55
N GLN A 111 -2.32 -27.64 -9.42
CA GLN A 111 -3.17 -27.78 -10.60
C GLN A 111 -2.57 -27.01 -11.77
N VAL A 112 -2.92 -27.43 -12.98
CA VAL A 112 -2.46 -26.82 -14.23
C VAL A 112 -3.64 -26.37 -15.08
N HIS A 113 -3.48 -25.23 -15.76
CA HIS A 113 -4.35 -24.80 -16.83
C HIS A 113 -3.87 -25.44 -18.14
N VAL A 114 -4.70 -26.31 -18.72
CA VAL A 114 -4.38 -27.01 -19.97
C VAL A 114 -5.17 -26.39 -21.11
N GLN A 115 -4.50 -26.22 -22.24
CA GLN A 115 -5.09 -25.74 -23.49
C GLN A 115 -6.43 -26.45 -23.77
N ASN A 116 -7.47 -25.67 -24.09
CA ASN A 116 -8.82 -26.12 -24.42
C ASN A 116 -9.56 -26.89 -23.30
N ARG A 117 -8.94 -27.08 -22.12
CA ARG A 117 -9.55 -27.76 -20.96
C ARG A 117 -9.75 -26.85 -19.76
N GLY A 118 -9.04 -25.73 -19.74
CA GLY A 118 -9.08 -24.85 -18.59
C GLY A 118 -8.24 -25.38 -17.44
N TRP A 119 -8.54 -24.89 -16.23
CA TRP A 119 -7.99 -25.40 -14.99
C TRP A 119 -8.47 -26.84 -14.74
N MET A 120 -7.52 -27.76 -14.67
CA MET A 120 -7.79 -29.14 -14.27
C MET A 120 -7.97 -29.26 -12.75
N ALA A 121 -8.59 -30.35 -12.29
CA ALA A 121 -8.74 -30.61 -10.86
C ALA A 121 -7.36 -30.65 -10.15
N PRO A 122 -7.24 -30.11 -8.92
CA PRO A 122 -6.03 -30.22 -8.12
C PRO A 122 -5.64 -31.66 -7.84
N VAL A 123 -4.34 -31.91 -7.85
CA VAL A 123 -3.73 -33.19 -7.45
C VAL A 123 -2.78 -32.96 -6.27
N SER A 124 -2.40 -34.03 -5.57
CA SER A 124 -1.50 -33.97 -4.43
C SER A 124 -0.09 -34.46 -4.79
N SER A 125 0.86 -34.35 -3.86
CA SER A 125 2.25 -34.83 -4.00
C SER A 125 2.35 -36.16 -4.76
N ALA A 126 3.30 -36.21 -5.69
CA ALA A 126 3.63 -37.32 -6.58
C ALA A 126 2.60 -37.65 -7.68
N ASP A 127 1.37 -37.11 -7.63
CA ASP A 127 0.38 -37.33 -8.67
C ASP A 127 0.66 -36.51 -9.93
N PHE A 128 0.17 -36.94 -11.10
CA PHE A 128 0.41 -36.20 -12.34
C PHE A 128 -0.72 -35.21 -12.63
N ALA A 129 -0.37 -33.92 -12.81
CA ALA A 129 -1.27 -32.87 -13.25
C ALA A 129 -1.03 -32.54 -14.73
N GLY A 130 -2.07 -32.62 -15.57
CA GLY A 130 -1.99 -32.29 -16.99
C GLY A 130 -2.40 -33.47 -17.88
N THR A 131 -1.80 -33.55 -19.07
CA THR A 131 -2.06 -34.59 -20.07
C THR A 131 -0.77 -35.27 -20.53
N ARG A 132 -0.90 -36.48 -21.10
CA ARG A 132 0.23 -37.20 -21.70
C ARG A 132 -0.12 -37.60 -23.12
N GLY A 133 0.67 -37.16 -24.09
CA GLY A 133 0.54 -37.55 -25.50
C GLY A 133 -0.70 -37.01 -26.20
N GLU A 134 -1.48 -36.14 -25.55
CA GLU A 134 -2.71 -35.57 -26.12
C GLU A 134 -2.45 -34.28 -26.92
N SER A 135 -1.19 -33.83 -26.97
CA SER A 135 -0.79 -32.62 -27.66
C SER A 135 -1.39 -31.32 -27.13
N LEU A 136 -1.75 -31.30 -25.85
CA LEU A 136 -2.24 -30.10 -25.16
C LEU A 136 -1.14 -29.53 -24.26
N ARG A 137 -0.88 -28.23 -24.39
CA ARG A 137 0.13 -27.51 -23.59
C ARG A 137 -0.43 -27.13 -22.20
N VAL A 138 0.45 -27.05 -21.22
CA VAL A 138 0.21 -26.29 -20.00
C VAL A 138 0.45 -24.80 -20.27
N GLU A 139 -0.52 -23.97 -19.90
CA GLU A 139 -0.49 -22.51 -20.05
C GLU A 139 -0.21 -21.80 -18.73
N SER A 140 -0.70 -22.37 -17.62
CA SER A 140 -0.51 -21.84 -16.26
C SER A 140 -0.45 -22.95 -15.20
N ILE A 141 0.15 -22.67 -14.04
CA ILE A 141 0.25 -23.58 -12.89
C ILE A 141 0.06 -22.84 -11.56
N ARG A 142 -0.52 -23.53 -10.57
CA ARG A 142 -0.55 -23.14 -9.15
C ARG A 142 0.05 -24.24 -8.31
N ILE A 143 0.88 -23.88 -7.33
CA ILE A 143 1.49 -24.83 -6.39
C ILE A 143 1.36 -24.29 -4.97
N SER A 144 0.75 -25.06 -4.08
CA SER A 144 0.54 -24.73 -2.67
C SER A 144 1.05 -25.83 -1.76
N LEU A 145 1.32 -25.48 -0.50
CA LEU A 145 1.63 -26.43 0.57
C LEU A 145 0.39 -26.64 1.45
N GLU A 146 0.10 -27.90 1.80
CA GLU A 146 -0.87 -28.25 2.83
C GLU A 146 -0.15 -28.96 3.99
N ASN A 147 -0.57 -28.65 5.23
CA ASN A 147 -0.03 -29.21 6.47
C ASN A 147 1.50 -29.09 6.64
N LEU A 148 2.12 -28.10 6.00
CA LEU A 148 3.54 -27.77 6.19
C LEU A 148 3.70 -26.32 6.68
N PRO A 149 3.22 -25.99 7.90
CA PRO A 149 3.35 -24.64 8.43
C PRO A 149 4.82 -24.26 8.62
N GLY A 150 5.14 -22.98 8.44
CA GLY A 150 6.51 -22.49 8.54
C GLY A 150 7.37 -22.74 7.30
N TYR A 151 6.75 -23.03 6.15
CA TYR A 151 7.43 -23.17 4.86
C TYR A 151 6.60 -22.56 3.74
N ASP A 152 7.28 -22.03 2.74
CA ASP A 152 6.73 -21.52 1.48
C ASP A 152 7.22 -22.36 0.30
N VAL A 153 6.39 -22.45 -0.75
CA VAL A 153 6.80 -22.97 -2.05
C VAL A 153 6.92 -21.81 -3.04
N TYR A 154 8.12 -21.58 -3.55
CA TYR A 154 8.42 -20.56 -4.57
C TYR A 154 8.59 -21.23 -5.93
N TYR A 155 8.03 -20.62 -6.98
CA TYR A 155 8.16 -21.08 -8.35
C TYR A 155 8.21 -19.94 -9.35
N ARG A 156 8.93 -20.16 -10.46
CA ARG A 156 9.07 -19.23 -11.57
C ARG A 156 9.26 -20.00 -12.87
N GLY A 157 9.07 -19.36 -14.01
CA GLY A 157 9.12 -20.06 -15.29
C GLY A 157 9.39 -19.17 -16.49
N HIS A 158 9.57 -19.84 -17.63
CA HIS A 158 9.71 -19.21 -18.94
C HIS A 158 8.48 -19.51 -19.78
N VAL A 159 7.80 -18.48 -20.27
CA VAL A 159 6.62 -18.61 -21.13
C VAL A 159 6.97 -18.21 -22.56
N GLN A 160 6.47 -18.99 -23.51
CA GLN A 160 6.65 -18.73 -24.93
C GLN A 160 6.31 -17.28 -25.29
N ASN A 161 7.23 -16.60 -25.99
CA ASN A 161 7.08 -15.21 -26.48
C ASN A 161 6.91 -14.13 -25.38
N VAL A 162 6.75 -14.51 -24.11
CA VAL A 162 6.69 -13.58 -22.96
C VAL A 162 8.06 -13.48 -22.30
N GLY A 163 8.76 -14.61 -22.16
CA GLY A 163 10.04 -14.69 -21.49
C GLY A 163 9.93 -15.16 -20.05
N ASP A 164 10.85 -14.68 -19.22
CA ASP A 164 11.02 -15.06 -17.82
C ASP A 164 9.97 -14.36 -16.94
N ILE A 165 9.12 -15.12 -16.25
CA ILE A 165 8.06 -14.60 -15.38
C ILE A 165 8.10 -15.24 -13.97
N PRO A 166 7.65 -14.51 -12.93
CA PRO A 166 7.28 -13.09 -12.97
C PRO A 166 8.53 -12.19 -13.10
N GLN A 167 8.33 -10.97 -13.60
CA GLN A 167 9.35 -9.92 -13.49
C GLN A 167 9.12 -9.19 -12.17
N ALA A 168 10.14 -9.07 -11.33
CA ALA A 168 10.10 -8.31 -10.08
C ALA A 168 11.26 -7.32 -10.10
N SER A 169 10.96 -6.02 -10.13
CA SER A 169 11.96 -4.93 -10.19
C SER A 169 13.00 -5.09 -11.31
N GLY A 170 12.58 -5.59 -12.49
CA GLY A 170 13.45 -5.83 -13.64
C GLY A 170 14.32 -7.09 -13.55
N GLU A 171 14.13 -7.92 -12.53
CA GLU A 171 14.78 -9.22 -12.37
C GLU A 171 13.78 -10.38 -12.51
N TRP A 172 14.30 -11.59 -12.74
CA TRP A 172 13.48 -12.81 -12.82
C TRP A 172 13.04 -13.25 -11.41
N GLY A 173 11.86 -12.77 -11.01
CA GLY A 173 11.25 -12.98 -9.71
C GLY A 173 10.67 -14.38 -9.50
N TRP A 174 9.88 -14.51 -8.44
CA TRP A 174 9.22 -15.75 -8.03
C TRP A 174 7.77 -15.45 -7.64
N VAL A 175 6.85 -16.31 -8.06
CA VAL A 175 5.56 -16.42 -7.37
C VAL A 175 5.66 -17.47 -6.26
N LYS A 176 4.70 -17.49 -5.34
CA LYS A 176 4.65 -18.49 -4.25
C LYS A 176 3.23 -18.87 -3.87
N ASN A 177 3.08 -20.01 -3.18
CA ASN A 177 1.89 -20.40 -2.43
C ASN A 177 0.55 -20.21 -3.17
N GLY A 178 0.39 -20.87 -4.31
CA GLY A 178 -0.87 -20.93 -5.05
C GLY A 178 -1.11 -19.80 -6.03
N ALA A 179 -0.22 -18.81 -6.10
CA ALA A 179 -0.26 -17.76 -7.12
C ALA A 179 -0.09 -18.31 -8.55
N ASP A 180 -0.64 -17.63 -9.55
CA ASP A 180 -0.61 -18.10 -10.93
C ASP A 180 0.78 -17.87 -11.54
N LEU A 181 1.38 -18.94 -12.08
CA LEU A 181 2.54 -18.83 -12.96
C LEU A 181 2.13 -19.25 -14.37
N GLY A 182 2.05 -18.30 -15.30
CA GLY A 182 1.74 -18.57 -16.70
C GLY A 182 0.86 -17.51 -17.35
N THR A 183 0.19 -17.89 -18.44
CA THR A 183 -0.68 -17.02 -19.22
C THR A 183 -1.99 -17.74 -19.51
N THR A 184 -2.93 -17.65 -18.58
CA THR A 184 -4.26 -18.23 -18.72
C THR A 184 -5.00 -17.54 -19.87
N GLY A 185 -5.52 -18.30 -20.84
CA GLY A 185 -6.32 -17.76 -21.95
C GLY A 185 -5.52 -17.13 -23.11
N SER A 186 -4.26 -16.73 -22.90
CA SER A 186 -3.44 -16.07 -23.94
C SER A 186 -2.87 -17.04 -25.00
N SER A 187 -3.16 -18.34 -24.89
CA SER A 187 -2.67 -19.38 -25.80
C SER A 187 -1.15 -19.57 -25.87
N LEU A 188 -0.41 -19.14 -24.85
CA LEU A 188 1.05 -19.32 -24.76
C LEU A 188 1.41 -20.48 -23.82
N ARG A 189 2.45 -21.24 -24.16
CA ARG A 189 2.89 -22.40 -23.37
C ARG A 189 3.92 -22.02 -22.31
N LEU A 190 3.89 -22.72 -21.18
CA LEU A 190 5.02 -22.80 -20.27
C LEU A 190 6.09 -23.72 -20.87
N GLU A 191 7.32 -23.22 -20.98
CA GLU A 191 8.47 -23.95 -21.57
C GLU A 191 9.45 -24.48 -20.52
N GLU A 192 9.53 -23.82 -19.36
CA GLU A 192 10.44 -24.15 -18.26
C GLU A 192 9.85 -23.70 -16.92
N ILE A 193 10.09 -24.49 -15.87
CA ILE A 193 9.77 -24.15 -14.48
C ILE A 193 10.95 -24.45 -13.54
N THR A 194 11.12 -23.61 -12.53
CA THR A 194 11.97 -23.90 -11.35
C THR A 194 11.12 -23.76 -10.10
N VAL A 195 11.26 -24.69 -9.15
CA VAL A 195 10.51 -24.70 -7.88
C VAL A 195 11.48 -24.93 -6.72
N LYS A 196 11.28 -24.24 -5.59
CA LYS A 196 12.03 -24.45 -4.33
C LYS A 196 11.11 -24.36 -3.11
N ILE A 197 11.45 -25.09 -2.06
CA ILE A 197 10.86 -24.95 -0.72
C ILE A 197 11.77 -24.05 0.10
N VAL A 198 11.18 -23.11 0.83
CA VAL A 198 11.90 -22.16 1.68
C VAL A 198 11.29 -22.22 3.06
N LYS A 199 12.11 -22.36 4.09
CA LYS A 199 11.67 -22.31 5.49
C LYS A 199 11.32 -20.87 5.86
N GLN A 200 10.11 -20.66 6.36
CA GLN A 200 9.73 -19.38 6.96
C GLN A 200 10.46 -19.21 8.31
N PRO A 201 10.79 -17.97 8.67
CA PRO A 201 11.41 -17.69 9.95
C PRO A 201 10.49 -18.01 11.15
N THR A 202 11.05 -18.50 12.27
CA THR A 202 10.26 -19.03 13.41
C THR A 202 10.06 -18.04 14.57
N THR A 203 10.38 -16.77 14.38
CA THR A 203 10.27 -15.72 15.41
C THR A 203 9.19 -14.72 15.01
N THR A 204 8.30 -14.34 15.93
CA THR A 204 7.29 -13.30 15.70
C THR A 204 7.55 -12.12 16.63
N THR A 205 7.69 -10.93 16.05
CA THR A 205 7.79 -9.65 16.76
C THR A 205 6.43 -8.97 16.79
N THR A 206 5.92 -8.66 17.98
CA THR A 206 4.62 -7.99 18.14
C THR A 206 4.82 -6.54 18.58
N TYR A 207 4.16 -5.62 17.87
CA TYR A 207 4.03 -4.20 18.19
C TYR A 207 2.64 -3.97 18.82
N ASP A 208 2.59 -4.02 20.15
CA ASP A 208 1.37 -3.95 20.97
C ASP A 208 1.20 -2.59 21.66
N LYS A 209 2.00 -1.59 21.28
CA LYS A 209 1.93 -0.21 21.77
C LYS A 209 2.11 0.76 20.62
N ALA A 210 1.32 1.82 20.61
CA ALA A 210 1.48 2.94 19.69
C ALA A 210 2.90 3.53 19.77
N GLY A 211 3.40 4.04 18.65
CA GLY A 211 4.74 4.61 18.55
C GLY A 211 5.48 4.21 17.29
N THR A 212 6.72 4.67 17.20
CA THR A 212 7.61 4.43 16.05
C THR A 212 8.65 3.36 16.38
N PHE A 213 8.80 2.38 15.50
CA PHE A 213 9.72 1.26 15.65
C PHE A 213 10.63 1.11 14.44
N GLY A 214 11.90 0.86 14.71
CA GLY A 214 12.97 0.80 13.71
C GLY A 214 13.81 2.08 13.65
N PRO A 215 15.00 2.02 13.03
CA PRO A 215 15.99 3.09 13.10
C PRO A 215 15.55 4.29 12.25
N GLU A 216 15.99 5.50 12.62
CA GLU A 216 15.75 6.72 11.81
C GLU A 216 16.47 6.65 10.44
N THR A 217 17.62 5.97 10.39
CA THR A 217 18.43 5.78 9.19
C THR A 217 19.02 4.37 9.15
N GLY A 218 19.22 3.83 7.95
CA GLY A 218 19.75 2.47 7.77
C GLY A 218 18.63 1.46 7.58
N SER A 219 18.89 0.19 7.90
CA SER A 219 17.88 -0.86 7.91
C SER A 219 18.13 -1.78 9.10
N GLU A 220 17.10 -2.11 9.86
CA GLU A 220 17.15 -3.11 10.93
C GLU A 220 16.40 -4.38 10.49
N GLU A 221 16.99 -5.55 10.75
CA GLU A 221 16.37 -6.82 10.40
C GLU A 221 15.41 -7.30 11.50
N VAL A 222 14.18 -7.62 11.11
CA VAL A 222 13.25 -8.41 11.91
C VAL A 222 13.30 -9.84 11.38
N ALA A 223 13.94 -10.71 12.16
CA ALA A 223 14.31 -12.06 11.73
C ALA A 223 13.12 -12.95 11.36
N GLY A 224 11.88 -12.62 11.74
CA GLY A 224 10.69 -13.34 11.29
C GLY A 224 9.44 -12.52 11.11
N ASP A 225 8.28 -13.08 11.47
CA ASP A 225 6.99 -12.41 11.30
C ASP A 225 6.90 -11.17 12.19
N ALA A 226 6.10 -10.21 11.75
CA ALA A 226 5.78 -9.00 12.49
C ALA A 226 4.26 -8.88 12.63
N ILE A 227 3.78 -8.48 13.82
CA ILE A 227 2.36 -8.22 14.06
C ILE A 227 2.21 -6.81 14.64
N ILE A 228 1.41 -5.97 14.00
CA ILE A 228 0.93 -4.71 14.54
C ILE A 228 -0.47 -4.95 15.12
N ASN A 229 -0.67 -4.74 16.41
CA ASN A 229 -1.94 -5.11 17.07
C ASN A 229 -2.62 -3.96 17.83
N VAL A 230 -2.15 -2.72 17.66
CA VAL A 230 -2.78 -1.52 18.20
C VAL A 230 -2.67 -0.38 17.19
N PRO A 231 -3.56 0.61 17.23
CA PRO A 231 -3.47 1.76 16.34
C PRO A 231 -2.25 2.65 16.63
N ASP A 232 -1.97 3.54 15.69
CA ASP A 232 -0.92 4.58 15.76
C ASP A 232 0.50 4.00 15.87
N VAL A 233 0.73 2.86 15.21
CA VAL A 233 2.05 2.24 15.05
C VAL A 233 2.68 2.69 13.74
N THR A 234 3.91 3.17 13.82
CA THR A 234 4.77 3.42 12.66
C THR A 234 5.91 2.43 12.66
N LEU A 235 6.03 1.63 11.61
CA LEU A 235 7.25 0.86 11.34
C LEU A 235 8.10 1.65 10.36
N GLN A 236 9.40 1.78 10.63
CA GLN A 236 10.30 2.51 9.74
C GLN A 236 11.64 1.79 9.54
N ASN A 237 12.12 1.75 8.28
CA ASN A 237 13.43 1.22 7.94
C ASN A 237 13.67 -0.21 8.48
N LEU A 238 12.64 -1.06 8.43
CA LEU A 238 12.70 -2.45 8.86
C LEU A 238 12.75 -3.39 7.65
N HIS A 239 13.54 -4.46 7.75
CA HIS A 239 13.50 -5.60 6.84
C HIS A 239 12.94 -6.82 7.58
N ILE A 240 11.66 -7.10 7.36
CA ILE A 240 10.91 -8.22 7.93
C ILE A 240 11.11 -9.44 7.03
N LYS A 241 11.77 -10.47 7.56
CA LYS A 241 12.02 -11.73 6.83
C LYS A 241 10.78 -12.61 6.69
N GLY A 242 9.80 -12.42 7.57
CA GLY A 242 8.53 -13.14 7.56
C GLY A 242 7.38 -12.32 6.98
N ASN A 243 6.17 -12.68 7.38
CA ASN A 243 4.95 -11.95 7.06
C ASN A 243 4.79 -10.73 7.97
N LEU A 244 4.11 -9.70 7.49
CA LEU A 244 3.62 -8.61 8.30
C LEU A 244 2.10 -8.74 8.47
N THR A 245 1.60 -8.75 9.71
CA THR A 245 0.17 -8.76 9.99
C THR A 245 -0.24 -7.46 10.66
N ILE A 246 -1.16 -6.75 10.02
CA ILE A 246 -1.90 -5.64 10.62
C ILE A 246 -3.15 -6.27 11.24
N GLY A 247 -3.09 -6.50 12.55
CA GLY A 247 -4.07 -7.29 13.29
C GLY A 247 -5.34 -6.51 13.63
N GLU A 248 -6.40 -7.25 13.98
CA GLU A 248 -7.71 -6.71 14.34
C GLU A 248 -7.65 -5.69 15.49
N GLY A 249 -6.65 -5.79 16.38
CA GLY A 249 -6.46 -4.86 17.50
C GLY A 249 -6.15 -3.41 17.07
N VAL A 250 -5.80 -3.19 15.79
CA VAL A 250 -5.72 -1.85 15.19
C VAL A 250 -7.10 -1.17 15.11
N GLY A 251 -8.19 -1.95 15.01
CA GLY A 251 -9.55 -1.43 14.89
C GLY A 251 -9.68 -0.51 13.67
N SER A 252 -10.26 0.68 13.85
CA SER A 252 -10.37 1.71 12.80
C SER A 252 -9.19 2.70 12.79
N GLY A 253 -8.12 2.44 13.55
CA GLY A 253 -7.00 3.38 13.67
C GLY A 253 -5.93 3.23 12.59
N ASN A 254 -4.88 4.04 12.71
CA ASN A 254 -3.89 4.22 11.66
C ASN A 254 -2.66 3.32 11.85
N VAL A 255 -2.03 2.97 10.74
CA VAL A 255 -0.73 2.29 10.70
C VAL A 255 0.08 2.94 9.60
N THR A 256 1.36 3.17 9.86
CA THR A 256 2.29 3.78 8.89
C THR A 256 3.49 2.86 8.68
N LEU A 257 3.81 2.56 7.43
CA LEU A 257 4.95 1.74 7.01
C LEU A 257 5.89 2.63 6.18
N ASN A 258 7.00 3.08 6.77
CA ASN A 258 7.97 3.97 6.15
C ASN A 258 9.22 3.19 5.73
N ASN A 259 9.42 2.99 4.42
CA ASN A 259 10.58 2.26 3.90
C ASN A 259 10.75 0.87 4.54
N VAL A 260 9.66 0.10 4.64
CA VAL A 260 9.66 -1.25 5.19
C VAL A 260 9.77 -2.27 4.06
N THR A 261 10.65 -3.26 4.22
CA THR A 261 10.75 -4.41 3.32
C THR A 261 10.14 -5.63 3.99
N VAL A 262 9.21 -6.31 3.32
CA VAL A 262 8.58 -7.55 3.79
C VAL A 262 8.82 -8.65 2.76
N ASP A 263 9.63 -9.64 3.11
CA ASP A 263 9.90 -10.80 2.24
C ASP A 263 8.67 -11.72 2.14
N GLY A 264 7.89 -11.78 3.22
CA GLY A 264 6.60 -12.46 3.30
C GLY A 264 5.43 -11.66 2.69
N ASP A 265 4.22 -12.13 2.97
CA ASP A 265 2.98 -11.42 2.62
C ASP A 265 2.63 -10.42 3.72
N THR A 266 1.96 -9.32 3.35
CA THR A 266 1.38 -8.39 4.32
C THR A 266 -0.12 -8.62 4.43
N PHE A 267 -0.62 -9.03 5.60
CA PHE A 267 -2.03 -9.28 5.86
C PHE A 267 -2.67 -8.08 6.56
N VAL A 268 -3.79 -7.59 6.03
CA VAL A 268 -4.56 -6.48 6.61
C VAL A 268 -5.87 -7.01 7.17
N ASN A 269 -5.94 -7.17 8.49
CA ASN A 269 -7.12 -7.60 9.26
C ASN A 269 -7.70 -6.47 10.13
N GLY A 270 -6.96 -5.38 10.31
CA GLY A 270 -7.38 -4.17 11.01
C GLY A 270 -7.03 -2.91 10.19
N GLY A 271 -7.81 -1.86 10.38
CA GLY A 271 -7.80 -0.64 9.58
C GLY A 271 -9.20 -0.01 9.51
N GLY A 272 -9.26 1.26 9.16
CA GLY A 272 -10.49 2.04 8.94
C GLY A 272 -10.42 2.83 7.64
N LYS A 273 -11.33 3.78 7.45
CA LYS A 273 -11.36 4.62 6.23
C LYS A 273 -10.15 5.54 6.01
N ASN A 274 -9.30 5.73 7.01
CA ASN A 274 -8.09 6.55 6.94
C ASN A 274 -6.81 5.75 7.19
N SER A 275 -6.89 4.42 7.19
CA SER A 275 -5.80 3.58 7.66
C SER A 275 -4.77 3.23 6.59
N ILE A 276 -3.67 2.63 7.03
CA ILE A 276 -2.58 2.00 6.27
C ILE A 276 -1.92 2.94 5.25
N HIS A 277 -0.95 3.70 5.74
CA HIS A 277 -0.05 4.50 4.93
C HIS A 277 1.22 3.73 4.65
N ILE A 278 1.57 3.58 3.38
CA ILE A 278 2.76 2.89 2.90
C ILE A 278 3.60 3.90 2.14
N ASN A 279 4.76 4.25 2.69
CA ASN A 279 5.64 5.28 2.16
C ASN A 279 6.98 4.62 1.80
N GLY A 280 7.07 4.14 0.57
CA GLY A 280 8.19 3.35 0.07
C GLY A 280 8.31 1.96 0.69
N GLY A 281 9.42 1.31 0.41
CA GLY A 281 9.66 -0.08 0.80
C GLY A 281 9.39 -1.07 -0.32
N SER A 282 9.36 -2.35 0.03
CA SER A 282 9.16 -3.46 -0.92
C SER A 282 8.32 -4.54 -0.26
N TYR A 283 7.25 -4.96 -0.93
CA TYR A 283 6.26 -5.89 -0.39
C TYR A 283 5.99 -6.98 -1.41
N SER A 284 5.95 -8.25 -0.98
CA SER A 284 5.60 -9.35 -1.89
C SER A 284 4.17 -9.20 -2.43
N LYS A 285 3.21 -8.95 -1.54
CA LYS A 285 1.82 -8.59 -1.82
C LYS A 285 1.12 -8.16 -0.54
N ILE A 286 0.04 -7.40 -0.67
CA ILE A 286 -0.85 -7.05 0.42
C ILE A 286 -2.14 -7.84 0.27
N VAL A 287 -2.50 -8.63 1.29
CA VAL A 287 -3.74 -9.40 1.34
C VAL A 287 -4.70 -8.73 2.31
N VAL A 288 -5.74 -8.10 1.78
CA VAL A 288 -6.83 -7.52 2.57
C VAL A 288 -7.81 -8.61 2.95
N GLN A 289 -8.07 -8.74 4.25
CA GLN A 289 -8.98 -9.72 4.84
C GLN A 289 -10.24 -9.01 5.38
N LYS A 290 -11.16 -9.76 5.98
CA LYS A 290 -12.28 -9.19 6.72
C LYS A 290 -11.76 -8.32 7.86
N THR A 291 -12.33 -7.14 8.02
CA THR A 291 -12.05 -6.27 9.16
C THR A 291 -13.28 -6.09 10.05
N ALA A 292 -13.05 -5.68 11.29
CA ALA A 292 -14.15 -5.35 12.20
C ALA A 292 -14.81 -4.00 11.86
N SER A 293 -14.07 -3.09 11.23
CA SER A 293 -14.56 -1.77 10.81
C SER A 293 -15.45 -1.85 9.57
N GLY A 294 -15.26 -2.88 8.73
CA GLY A 294 -15.91 -3.01 7.43
C GLY A 294 -15.28 -2.12 6.34
N ASN A 295 -14.25 -1.35 6.68
CA ASN A 295 -13.65 -0.36 5.81
C ASN A 295 -12.12 -0.40 5.92
N VAL A 296 -11.41 -0.39 4.80
CA VAL A 296 -9.95 -0.29 4.77
C VAL A 296 -9.53 0.70 3.70
N ARG A 297 -8.73 1.69 4.08
CA ARG A 297 -7.95 2.49 3.13
C ARG A 297 -6.52 1.96 3.06
N ILE A 298 -5.92 2.04 1.87
CA ILE A 298 -4.50 1.80 1.63
C ILE A 298 -4.00 2.97 0.80
N VAL A 299 -3.06 3.73 1.36
CA VAL A 299 -2.37 4.82 0.67
C VAL A 299 -0.94 4.39 0.39
N ALA A 300 -0.59 4.17 -0.87
CA ALA A 300 0.76 3.78 -1.29
C ALA A 300 1.46 4.95 -1.99
N THR A 301 2.54 5.44 -1.41
CA THR A 301 3.38 6.48 -2.00
C THR A 301 4.80 5.98 -2.19
N ASN A 302 5.40 6.24 -3.36
CA ASN A 302 6.77 5.84 -3.69
C ASN A 302 7.04 4.33 -3.55
N VAL A 303 6.04 3.49 -3.79
CA VAL A 303 6.16 2.02 -3.80
C VAL A 303 6.11 1.56 -5.26
N ASP A 304 7.05 0.72 -5.67
CA ASP A 304 7.08 0.14 -7.02
C ASP A 304 6.53 -1.29 -6.99
N GLY A 305 5.80 -1.70 -8.02
CA GLY A 305 5.35 -3.08 -8.19
C GLY A 305 4.34 -3.60 -7.16
N LEU A 306 3.58 -2.74 -6.49
CA LEU A 306 2.72 -3.15 -5.38
C LEU A 306 1.51 -3.99 -5.84
N GLU A 307 1.43 -5.24 -5.38
CA GLU A 307 0.26 -6.11 -5.56
C GLU A 307 -0.68 -6.04 -4.35
N VAL A 308 -1.99 -5.88 -4.61
CA VAL A 308 -3.06 -5.94 -3.60
C VAL A 308 -4.06 -7.03 -3.97
N VAL A 309 -4.33 -7.93 -3.03
CA VAL A 309 -5.32 -9.00 -3.15
C VAL A 309 -6.40 -8.82 -2.09
N ILE A 310 -7.62 -8.57 -2.52
CA ILE A 310 -8.81 -8.57 -1.67
C ILE A 310 -9.28 -10.02 -1.58
N SER A 311 -9.03 -10.63 -0.42
CA SER A 311 -9.31 -12.03 -0.13
C SER A 311 -10.80 -12.35 -0.22
N GLU A 312 -11.15 -13.60 -0.52
CA GLU A 312 -12.54 -14.07 -0.51
C GLU A 312 -13.26 -13.88 0.85
N ASN A 313 -12.50 -13.77 1.94
CA ASN A 313 -13.04 -13.52 3.27
C ASN A 313 -13.45 -12.07 3.49
N ALA A 314 -13.03 -11.13 2.65
CA ALA A 314 -13.31 -9.70 2.78
C ALA A 314 -14.72 -9.31 2.26
N ALA A 315 -15.69 -10.22 2.35
CA ALA A 315 -17.04 -10.00 1.84
C ALA A 315 -17.71 -8.77 2.48
N GLY A 316 -18.30 -7.91 1.65
CA GLY A 316 -18.99 -6.70 2.11
C GLY A 316 -18.08 -5.54 2.56
N GLU A 317 -16.76 -5.67 2.43
CA GLU A 317 -15.83 -4.60 2.82
C GLU A 317 -15.88 -3.41 1.85
N ALA A 318 -15.69 -2.20 2.38
CA ALA A 318 -15.41 -1.00 1.61
C ALA A 318 -13.90 -0.75 1.57
N ILE A 319 -13.30 -0.89 0.39
CA ILE A 319 -11.86 -0.74 0.16
C ILE A 319 -11.59 0.56 -0.59
N ILE A 320 -10.67 1.36 -0.06
CA ILE A 320 -10.22 2.62 -0.67
C ILE A 320 -8.75 2.47 -1.03
N LEU A 321 -8.43 2.70 -2.30
CA LEU A 321 -7.06 2.63 -2.83
C LEU A 321 -6.60 4.01 -3.29
N GLU A 322 -5.41 4.42 -2.86
CA GLU A 322 -4.77 5.65 -3.31
C GLU A 322 -3.28 5.38 -3.58
N GLY A 323 -2.82 5.64 -4.79
CA GLY A 323 -1.40 5.47 -5.16
C GLY A 323 -1.19 4.67 -6.44
N ASP A 324 0.02 4.14 -6.58
CA ASP A 324 0.42 3.32 -7.73
C ASP A 324 0.41 1.83 -7.36
N PHE A 325 -0.36 1.05 -8.10
CA PHE A 325 -0.51 -0.39 -7.90
C PHE A 325 -0.21 -1.14 -9.21
N ALA A 326 0.63 -2.17 -9.13
CA ALA A 326 0.90 -3.02 -10.29
C ALA A 326 -0.29 -3.94 -10.58
N ASP A 327 -0.81 -4.58 -9.54
CA ASP A 327 -1.87 -5.57 -9.64
C ASP A 327 -2.88 -5.41 -8.50
N VAL A 328 -4.16 -5.34 -8.82
CA VAL A 328 -5.28 -5.36 -7.86
C VAL A 328 -6.21 -6.50 -8.20
N THR A 329 -6.27 -7.52 -7.33
CA THR A 329 -7.14 -8.69 -7.51
C THR A 329 -8.27 -8.71 -6.48
N VAL A 330 -9.50 -8.86 -6.96
CA VAL A 330 -10.72 -8.88 -6.14
C VAL A 330 -11.33 -10.27 -6.15
N ASN A 331 -11.36 -10.93 -4.99
CA ASN A 331 -11.96 -12.27 -4.87
C ASN A 331 -13.20 -12.33 -3.97
N ALA A 332 -13.48 -11.28 -3.18
CA ALA A 332 -14.62 -11.26 -2.26
C ALA A 332 -15.92 -10.75 -2.91
N PRO A 333 -17.07 -11.35 -2.54
CA PRO A 333 -18.38 -10.87 -2.97
C PRO A 333 -18.79 -9.59 -2.23
N ASP A 334 -19.68 -8.82 -2.86
CA ASP A 334 -20.32 -7.61 -2.33
C ASP A 334 -19.34 -6.53 -1.83
N VAL A 335 -18.10 -6.53 -2.35
CA VAL A 335 -17.07 -5.54 -2.01
C VAL A 335 -17.30 -4.26 -2.80
N ASN A 336 -17.16 -3.12 -2.10
CA ASN A 336 -17.12 -1.80 -2.71
C ASN A 336 -15.68 -1.33 -2.77
N ILE A 337 -15.12 -1.23 -3.98
CA ILE A 337 -13.78 -0.67 -4.21
C ILE A 337 -13.95 0.76 -4.68
N SER A 338 -13.17 1.67 -4.12
CA SER A 338 -13.07 3.04 -4.60
C SER A 338 -11.63 3.46 -4.70
N THR A 339 -11.32 4.30 -5.69
CA THR A 339 -9.99 4.93 -5.80
C THR A 339 -10.08 6.40 -5.41
N GLN A 340 -8.94 6.98 -4.99
CA GLN A 340 -8.81 8.39 -4.66
C GLN A 340 -7.56 9.00 -5.31
N GLY A 341 -7.51 10.32 -5.42
CA GLY A 341 -6.36 11.03 -5.99
C GLY A 341 -5.97 10.59 -7.41
N ASP A 342 -4.69 10.74 -7.73
CA ASP A 342 -4.10 10.33 -9.00
C ASP A 342 -3.64 8.86 -8.93
N THR A 343 -4.60 7.94 -8.75
CA THR A 343 -4.32 6.50 -8.62
C THR A 343 -3.99 5.86 -9.98
N THR A 344 -2.93 5.07 -10.05
CA THR A 344 -2.65 4.22 -11.23
C THR A 344 -2.72 2.75 -10.86
N ILE A 345 -3.34 1.95 -11.73
CA ILE A 345 -3.45 0.51 -11.58
C ILE A 345 -3.04 -0.13 -12.90
N GLY A 346 -1.99 -0.96 -12.89
CA GLY A 346 -1.57 -1.74 -14.05
C GLY A 346 -2.68 -2.73 -14.44
N ASN A 347 -2.82 -3.80 -13.67
CA ASN A 347 -3.88 -4.80 -13.87
C ASN A 347 -4.90 -4.76 -12.73
N MET A 348 -6.19 -4.63 -13.06
CA MET A 348 -7.27 -4.84 -12.10
C MET A 348 -8.08 -6.07 -12.50
N THR A 349 -8.11 -7.10 -11.66
CA THR A 349 -8.89 -8.33 -11.90
C THR A 349 -10.03 -8.46 -10.91
N VAL A 350 -11.27 -8.42 -11.40
CA VAL A 350 -12.45 -8.85 -10.64
C VAL A 350 -12.64 -10.34 -10.88
N GLY A 351 -12.33 -11.15 -9.87
CA GLY A 351 -12.39 -12.60 -9.93
C GLY A 351 -13.82 -13.14 -9.97
N LYS A 352 -13.98 -14.39 -10.42
CA LYS A 352 -15.28 -15.07 -10.55
C LYS A 352 -16.12 -15.15 -9.26
N ASN A 353 -15.46 -15.07 -8.11
CA ASN A 353 -16.10 -15.13 -6.79
C ASN A 353 -16.55 -13.75 -6.29
N ALA A 354 -16.12 -12.66 -6.94
CA ALA A 354 -16.46 -11.29 -6.57
C ALA A 354 -17.82 -10.87 -7.16
N THR A 355 -18.89 -11.57 -6.79
CA THR A 355 -20.25 -11.25 -7.23
C THR A 355 -20.75 -9.98 -6.57
N GLY A 356 -21.47 -9.13 -7.31
CA GLY A 356 -22.05 -7.91 -6.74
C GLY A 356 -21.02 -6.83 -6.41
N CYS A 357 -19.80 -6.96 -6.94
CA CYS A 357 -18.73 -6.00 -6.69
C CYS A 357 -19.04 -4.66 -7.38
N GLU A 358 -18.80 -3.58 -6.64
CA GLU A 358 -18.84 -2.22 -7.15
C GLU A 358 -17.41 -1.66 -7.19
N VAL A 359 -17.02 -1.06 -8.31
CA VAL A 359 -15.70 -0.44 -8.48
C VAL A 359 -15.90 1.01 -8.90
N THR A 360 -15.59 1.97 -8.04
CA THR A 360 -15.74 3.41 -8.30
C THR A 360 -14.38 4.03 -8.57
N LEU A 361 -14.14 4.46 -9.80
CA LEU A 361 -12.87 5.08 -10.21
C LEU A 361 -12.96 6.60 -10.14
N ALA A 362 -12.15 7.22 -9.28
CA ALA A 362 -12.01 8.67 -9.22
C ALA A 362 -11.54 9.27 -10.55
N GLU A 363 -11.82 10.56 -10.78
CA GLU A 363 -11.51 11.25 -12.05
C GLU A 363 -10.01 11.21 -12.42
N GLY A 364 -9.12 11.20 -11.42
CA GLY A 364 -7.66 11.08 -11.64
C GLY A 364 -7.16 9.64 -11.83
N THR A 365 -8.03 8.63 -11.76
CA THR A 365 -7.62 7.23 -11.80
C THR A 365 -7.40 6.72 -13.22
N LYS A 366 -6.30 5.99 -13.43
CA LYS A 366 -6.00 5.26 -14.66
C LYS A 366 -5.84 3.76 -14.38
N VAL A 367 -6.59 2.94 -15.09
CA VAL A 367 -6.43 1.48 -15.11
C VAL A 367 -5.96 1.04 -16.49
N GLU A 368 -4.85 0.31 -16.60
CA GLU A 368 -4.31 -0.12 -17.90
C GLU A 368 -5.09 -1.33 -18.45
N ASP A 369 -5.09 -2.45 -17.74
CA ASP A 369 -5.84 -3.65 -18.09
C ASP A 369 -6.83 -4.01 -16.98
N MET A 370 -8.12 -4.03 -17.30
CA MET A 370 -9.17 -4.48 -16.38
C MET A 370 -9.77 -5.81 -16.87
N VAL A 371 -9.74 -6.84 -16.03
CA VAL A 371 -10.32 -8.17 -16.32
C VAL A 371 -11.53 -8.40 -15.42
N LEU A 372 -12.69 -8.64 -16.02
CA LEU A 372 -13.97 -8.79 -15.33
C LEU A 372 -14.51 -10.21 -15.51
N ASN A 373 -14.19 -11.10 -14.57
CA ASN A 373 -14.64 -12.49 -14.54
C ASN A 373 -15.93 -12.71 -13.74
N SER A 374 -16.51 -11.63 -13.20
CA SER A 374 -17.79 -11.60 -12.49
C SER A 374 -18.55 -10.33 -12.85
N GLY A 375 -19.88 -10.34 -12.68
CA GLY A 375 -20.70 -9.15 -12.87
C GLY A 375 -20.30 -8.07 -11.87
N ALA A 376 -20.01 -6.87 -12.38
CA ALA A 376 -19.53 -5.74 -11.61
C ALA A 376 -20.11 -4.42 -12.13
N ASP A 377 -20.39 -3.49 -11.21
CA ASP A 377 -20.77 -2.12 -11.53
C ASP A 377 -19.53 -1.22 -11.43
N VAL A 378 -18.95 -0.87 -12.58
CA VAL A 378 -17.77 -0.01 -12.70
C VAL A 378 -18.23 1.43 -12.94
N LYS A 379 -18.00 2.29 -11.94
CA LYS A 379 -18.50 3.65 -11.84
C LYS A 379 -17.39 4.69 -11.88
N GLY A 380 -17.81 5.95 -11.98
CA GLY A 380 -16.92 7.10 -11.89
C GLY A 380 -16.31 7.52 -13.23
N LYS A 381 -15.40 8.49 -13.15
CA LYS A 381 -14.84 9.20 -14.31
C LYS A 381 -13.40 8.78 -14.65
N GLY A 382 -12.81 7.86 -13.89
CA GLY A 382 -11.49 7.33 -14.20
C GLY A 382 -11.46 6.65 -15.57
N THR A 383 -10.26 6.56 -16.14
CA THR A 383 -10.05 5.97 -17.47
C THR A 383 -9.59 4.53 -17.36
N ILE A 384 -10.14 3.68 -18.22
CA ILE A 384 -9.71 2.30 -18.40
C ILE A 384 -9.18 2.18 -19.83
N ASP A 385 -7.91 1.81 -20.01
CA ASP A 385 -7.31 1.69 -21.34
C ASP A 385 -7.88 0.45 -22.05
N LYS A 386 -7.84 -0.71 -21.41
CA LYS A 386 -8.40 -1.95 -21.95
C LYS A 386 -9.23 -2.70 -20.90
N ALA A 387 -10.42 -3.14 -21.29
CA ALA A 387 -11.28 -4.01 -20.49
C ALA A 387 -11.55 -5.34 -21.20
N GLU A 388 -11.26 -6.45 -20.51
CA GLU A 388 -11.64 -7.81 -20.90
C GLU A 388 -12.86 -8.25 -20.07
N VAL A 389 -14.00 -8.44 -20.74
CA VAL A 389 -15.28 -8.77 -20.12
C VAL A 389 -15.60 -10.24 -20.35
N ASN A 390 -15.49 -11.03 -19.28
CA ASN A 390 -15.67 -12.48 -19.28
C ASN A 390 -16.95 -12.93 -18.54
N ALA A 391 -17.78 -11.98 -18.09
CA ALA A 391 -18.98 -12.26 -17.31
C ALA A 391 -20.18 -11.40 -17.72
N ASP A 392 -21.38 -11.95 -17.50
CA ASP A 392 -22.66 -11.25 -17.67
C ASP A 392 -22.83 -10.13 -16.64
N ASN A 393 -23.68 -9.16 -16.97
CA ASN A 393 -24.12 -8.07 -16.08
C ASN A 393 -23.02 -7.11 -15.64
N VAL A 394 -21.95 -6.96 -16.42
CA VAL A 394 -21.00 -5.86 -16.26
C VAL A 394 -21.61 -4.55 -16.72
N LYS A 395 -21.46 -3.50 -15.93
CA LYS A 395 -21.89 -2.14 -16.29
C LYS A 395 -20.72 -1.17 -16.16
N PHE A 396 -20.61 -0.26 -17.12
CA PHE A 396 -19.67 0.84 -17.09
C PHE A 396 -20.43 2.17 -17.03
N GLU A 397 -20.02 3.07 -16.15
CA GLU A 397 -20.45 4.47 -16.18
C GLU A 397 -19.66 5.25 -17.24
N THR A 398 -18.34 5.09 -17.25
CA THR A 398 -17.43 5.59 -18.27
C THR A 398 -16.89 4.40 -19.07
N ALA A 399 -17.05 4.44 -20.41
CA ALA A 399 -16.61 3.36 -21.27
C ALA A 399 -15.07 3.22 -21.28
N PRO A 400 -14.54 1.98 -21.32
CA PRO A 400 -13.11 1.75 -21.56
C PRO A 400 -12.72 2.18 -22.99
N THR A 401 -11.43 2.47 -23.19
CA THR A 401 -10.89 2.87 -24.50
C THR A 401 -10.92 1.70 -25.50
N GLU A 402 -10.50 0.51 -25.04
CA GLU A 402 -10.62 -0.75 -25.75
C GLU A 402 -11.43 -1.74 -24.91
N GLN A 403 -12.32 -2.49 -25.56
CA GLN A 403 -13.14 -3.49 -24.91
C GLN A 403 -13.15 -4.79 -25.70
N VAL A 404 -12.79 -5.89 -25.02
CA VAL A 404 -12.86 -7.26 -25.53
C VAL A 404 -13.93 -7.99 -24.72
N VAL A 405 -14.87 -8.64 -25.40
CA VAL A 405 -15.96 -9.39 -24.76
C VAL A 405 -15.81 -10.86 -25.14
N ASP A 406 -15.76 -11.74 -24.15
CA ASP A 406 -15.70 -13.18 -24.40
C ASP A 406 -16.96 -13.66 -25.16
N PRO A 407 -16.83 -14.52 -26.19
CA PRO A 407 -17.97 -15.01 -26.96
C PRO A 407 -19.05 -15.75 -26.13
N GLY A 408 -18.70 -16.21 -24.93
CA GLY A 408 -19.61 -16.86 -23.98
C GLY A 408 -20.48 -15.90 -23.16
N VAL A 409 -20.23 -14.59 -23.20
CA VAL A 409 -21.07 -13.58 -22.52
C VAL A 409 -22.43 -13.47 -23.21
N VAL A 410 -23.50 -13.71 -22.46
CA VAL A 410 -24.89 -13.69 -22.95
C VAL A 410 -25.51 -12.31 -22.77
N VAL A 411 -25.25 -11.67 -21.63
CA VAL A 411 -25.69 -10.30 -21.34
C VAL A 411 -24.49 -9.37 -21.57
N PRO A 412 -24.42 -8.69 -22.72
CA PRO A 412 -23.27 -7.86 -23.04
C PRO A 412 -23.13 -6.70 -22.04
N PRO A 413 -21.90 -6.24 -21.81
CA PRO A 413 -21.67 -5.09 -20.96
C PRO A 413 -22.39 -3.85 -21.50
N VAL A 414 -22.99 -3.08 -20.59
CA VAL A 414 -23.72 -1.86 -20.93
C VAL A 414 -22.97 -0.64 -20.41
N VAL A 415 -22.85 0.38 -21.26
CA VAL A 415 -22.41 1.71 -20.82
C VAL A 415 -23.65 2.48 -20.40
N VAL A 416 -23.83 2.67 -19.10
CA VAL A 416 -24.93 3.41 -18.51
C VAL A 416 -24.33 4.68 -17.90
N PRO A 417 -24.22 5.78 -18.67
CA PRO A 417 -23.77 7.04 -18.10
C PRO A 417 -24.67 7.41 -16.91
N PRO A 418 -24.16 8.16 -15.93
CA PRO A 418 -24.96 8.53 -14.80
C PRO A 418 -26.20 9.23 -15.34
N VAL A 419 -27.37 8.86 -14.85
CA VAL A 419 -28.62 9.51 -15.25
C VAL A 419 -28.46 10.99 -14.92
N VAL A 420 -28.14 11.80 -15.94
CA VAL A 420 -28.15 13.26 -15.82
C VAL A 420 -29.58 13.59 -15.43
N PRO A 421 -29.83 14.09 -14.22
CA PRO A 421 -31.18 14.36 -13.80
C PRO A 421 -31.81 15.30 -14.84
N PRO A 422 -33.07 15.07 -15.27
CA PRO A 422 -33.77 16.09 -16.04
C PRO A 422 -33.70 17.40 -15.25
N THR A 423 -33.38 18.48 -15.96
CA THR A 423 -33.22 19.83 -15.40
C THR A 423 -34.35 20.10 -14.39
N PRO A 424 -34.07 20.43 -13.12
CA PRO A 424 -35.09 20.31 -12.08
C PRO A 424 -36.25 21.29 -12.25
N GLY A 425 -37.39 20.77 -12.67
CA GLY A 425 -38.67 21.16 -12.11
C GLY A 425 -38.94 20.36 -10.84
N GLY A 426 -38.39 20.83 -9.71
CA GLY A 426 -38.85 20.53 -8.34
C GLY A 426 -38.71 19.09 -7.80
N GLY A 427 -37.87 18.92 -6.77
CA GLY A 427 -38.08 17.90 -5.73
C GLY A 427 -37.09 16.74 -5.65
N GLY A 428 -35.78 17.01 -5.65
CA GLY A 428 -34.75 16.09 -5.16
C GLY A 428 -33.79 16.90 -4.29
N THR A 429 -33.50 16.43 -3.08
CA THR A 429 -32.67 17.18 -2.12
C THR A 429 -31.28 17.37 -2.70
N ASP A 430 -30.92 18.64 -2.91
CA ASP A 430 -29.58 19.11 -3.26
C ASP A 430 -28.51 18.28 -2.50
N PRO A 431 -27.47 17.75 -3.15
CA PRO A 431 -26.37 17.07 -2.47
C PRO A 431 -25.77 17.92 -1.32
N SER A 432 -25.80 19.24 -1.46
CA SER A 432 -25.43 20.18 -0.41
C SER A 432 -26.39 20.14 0.78
N VAL A 433 -27.68 19.87 0.56
CA VAL A 433 -28.72 19.67 1.59
C VAL A 433 -28.58 18.32 2.29
N ALA A 434 -28.26 17.25 1.56
CA ALA A 434 -27.98 15.95 2.16
C ALA A 434 -26.71 15.98 3.02
N ALA A 435 -25.64 16.60 2.51
CA ALA A 435 -24.41 16.84 3.24
C ALA A 435 -24.64 17.70 4.49
N LEU A 436 -25.40 18.78 4.35
CA LEU A 436 -25.77 19.65 5.48
C LEU A 436 -26.63 18.91 6.52
N ALA A 437 -27.52 18.02 6.08
CA ALA A 437 -28.30 17.17 6.96
C ALA A 437 -27.42 16.16 7.73
N ALA A 438 -26.44 15.55 7.07
CA ALA A 438 -25.49 14.64 7.72
C ALA A 438 -24.66 15.36 8.80
N VAL A 439 -24.09 16.53 8.47
CA VAL A 439 -23.32 17.36 9.42
C VAL A 439 -24.21 17.85 10.59
N ASN A 440 -25.47 18.21 10.33
CA ASN A 440 -26.41 18.61 11.38
C ASN A 440 -26.94 17.44 12.22
N ALA A 441 -26.97 16.22 11.67
CA ALA A 441 -27.38 15.02 12.40
C ALA A 441 -26.27 14.48 13.31
N ALA A 442 -25.01 14.73 12.96
CA ALA A 442 -23.86 14.30 13.73
C ALA A 442 -23.88 14.87 15.17
N ASN A 443 -23.91 13.99 16.17
CA ASN A 443 -23.96 14.37 17.59
C ASN A 443 -22.80 13.82 18.42
N THR A 444 -21.88 13.10 17.78
CA THR A 444 -20.62 12.62 18.34
C THR A 444 -19.46 13.09 17.46
N ALA A 445 -18.26 13.22 18.04
CA ALA A 445 -17.06 13.60 17.30
C ALA A 445 -16.83 12.72 16.07
N THR A 446 -16.93 11.40 16.24
CA THR A 446 -16.80 10.42 15.16
C THR A 446 -17.85 10.63 14.07
N ALA A 447 -19.13 10.79 14.43
CA ALA A 447 -20.18 11.02 13.43
C ALA A 447 -20.00 12.35 12.68
N MET A 448 -19.45 13.38 13.34
CA MET A 448 -19.17 14.67 12.72
C MET A 448 -17.98 14.56 11.78
N GLN A 449 -16.93 13.85 12.18
CA GLN A 449 -15.80 13.53 11.31
C GLN A 449 -16.25 12.77 10.06
N ASP A 450 -17.06 11.72 10.24
CA ASP A 450 -17.64 10.93 9.15
C ASP A 450 -18.47 11.81 8.21
N ALA A 451 -19.36 12.62 8.77
CA ALA A 451 -20.18 13.53 7.97
C ALA A 451 -19.36 14.55 7.15
N LEU A 452 -18.24 15.04 7.68
CA LEU A 452 -17.38 16.01 6.99
C LEU A 452 -16.55 15.34 5.88
N GLU A 453 -15.98 14.16 6.15
CA GLU A 453 -15.13 13.42 5.22
C GLU A 453 -15.95 12.81 4.08
N ASP A 454 -17.04 12.11 4.39
CA ASP A 454 -17.90 11.44 3.41
C ASP A 454 -18.60 12.44 2.46
N ASN A 455 -18.74 13.69 2.90
CA ASN A 455 -19.42 14.75 2.14
C ASN A 455 -18.49 15.91 1.74
N ALA A 456 -17.17 15.76 1.83
CA ALA A 456 -16.20 16.85 1.62
C ALA A 456 -16.43 17.61 0.31
N SER A 457 -16.60 16.87 -0.80
CA SER A 457 -16.88 17.45 -2.13
C SER A 457 -18.19 18.22 -2.19
N ALA A 458 -19.25 17.74 -1.51
CA ALA A 458 -20.57 18.37 -1.48
C ALA A 458 -20.62 19.58 -0.53
N LEU A 459 -19.80 19.56 0.52
CA LEU A 459 -19.58 20.68 1.43
C LEU A 459 -18.60 21.72 0.84
N GLY A 460 -17.91 21.39 -0.26
CA GLY A 460 -16.87 22.21 -0.86
C GLY A 460 -15.62 22.34 0.04
N LEU A 461 -15.39 21.35 0.91
CA LEU A 461 -14.17 21.27 1.70
C LEU A 461 -13.05 20.77 0.78
N SER A 462 -11.89 21.42 0.82
CA SER A 462 -10.70 20.87 0.15
C SER A 462 -10.27 19.61 0.92
N THR A 463 -10.02 18.50 0.22
CA THR A 463 -9.43 17.29 0.82
C THR A 463 -7.96 17.48 1.20
N ILE A 464 -7.35 18.57 0.71
CA ILE A 464 -5.97 18.98 0.93
C ILE A 464 -5.99 20.31 1.68
N MET A 465 -6.28 20.28 2.98
CA MET A 465 -6.18 21.46 3.82
C MET A 465 -4.74 21.57 4.33
N THR A 466 -3.90 22.28 3.57
CA THR A 466 -2.49 22.53 3.89
C THR A 466 -2.30 23.93 4.44
N LYS A 467 -1.56 24.08 5.55
CA LYS A 467 -1.08 25.39 6.01
C LYS A 467 0.45 25.40 6.05
N THR A 468 1.05 26.38 5.38
CA THR A 468 2.49 26.61 5.35
C THR A 468 2.86 27.70 6.34
N TYR A 469 3.84 27.46 7.20
CA TYR A 469 4.44 28.50 8.04
C TYR A 469 5.80 28.93 7.50
N THR A 470 6.16 30.18 7.75
CA THR A 470 7.43 30.79 7.35
C THR A 470 8.61 30.25 8.18
N TYR A 471 8.82 28.94 8.19
CA TYR A 471 10.05 28.23 8.57
C TYR A 471 10.06 26.80 7.97
N GLY A 472 9.35 26.57 6.85
CA GLY A 472 9.59 25.44 5.93
C GLY A 472 8.78 24.16 6.14
N ASN A 473 7.93 24.05 7.17
CA ASN A 473 7.10 22.86 7.38
C ASN A 473 5.65 23.11 6.94
N THR A 474 5.11 22.18 6.15
CA THR A 474 3.70 22.11 5.79
C THR A 474 3.00 21.18 6.78
N LEU A 475 1.90 21.64 7.38
CA LEU A 475 1.01 20.79 8.16
C LEU A 475 -0.25 20.56 7.34
N THR A 476 -0.61 19.29 7.13
CA THR A 476 -1.89 18.93 6.49
C THR A 476 -2.91 18.50 7.54
N TYR A 477 -4.19 18.73 7.25
CA TYR A 477 -5.28 18.25 8.10
C TYR A 477 -5.22 16.74 8.37
N ASN A 478 -4.76 15.96 7.38
CA ASN A 478 -4.61 14.51 7.50
C ASN A 478 -3.39 14.09 8.35
N ASP A 479 -2.47 15.02 8.65
CA ASP A 479 -1.33 14.79 9.55
C ASP A 479 -1.67 15.10 11.02
N LEU A 480 -2.90 15.56 11.32
CA LEU A 480 -3.37 15.69 12.70
C LEU A 480 -3.52 14.29 13.32
N ASP A 481 -3.01 14.08 14.53
CA ASP A 481 -3.25 12.83 15.24
C ASP A 481 -4.74 12.58 15.52
N SER A 482 -5.10 11.31 15.71
CA SER A 482 -6.48 10.82 15.87
C SER A 482 -7.27 11.51 17.00
N GLY A 483 -6.60 11.86 18.11
CA GLY A 483 -7.20 12.59 19.22
C GLY A 483 -7.63 14.01 18.86
N ARG A 484 -7.02 14.60 17.83
CA ARG A 484 -7.21 16.01 17.48
C ARG A 484 -8.24 16.23 16.40
N ILE A 485 -8.35 15.28 15.49
CA ILE A 485 -9.47 15.21 14.57
C ILE A 485 -10.77 15.09 15.40
N THR A 486 -10.73 14.25 16.45
CA THR A 486 -11.80 14.13 17.44
C THR A 486 -12.09 15.47 18.13
N ALA A 487 -11.06 16.21 18.56
CA ALA A 487 -11.21 17.50 19.22
C ALA A 487 -11.78 18.60 18.30
N LEU A 488 -11.38 18.64 17.03
CA LEU A 488 -11.96 19.53 16.01
C LEU A 488 -13.45 19.25 15.82
N ALA A 489 -13.80 17.97 15.63
CA ALA A 489 -15.18 17.55 15.44
C ALA A 489 -16.05 17.94 16.64
N ASN A 490 -15.52 17.81 17.85
CA ASN A 490 -16.18 18.28 19.08
C ASN A 490 -16.40 19.80 19.10
N ASP A 491 -15.43 20.59 18.66
CA ASP A 491 -15.60 22.05 18.58
C ASP A 491 -16.69 22.44 17.58
N MET A 492 -16.71 21.80 16.41
CA MET A 492 -17.77 22.05 15.42
C MET A 492 -19.15 21.70 15.98
N ILE A 493 -19.28 20.59 16.70
CA ILE A 493 -20.52 20.21 17.40
C ILE A 493 -20.90 21.26 18.45
N ALA A 494 -19.94 21.70 19.26
CA ALA A 494 -20.19 22.67 20.35
C ALA A 494 -20.59 24.05 19.82
N ASN A 495 -20.16 24.41 18.61
CA ASN A 495 -20.34 25.75 18.05
C ASN A 495 -21.34 25.85 16.90
N ARG A 496 -21.93 24.74 16.46
CA ARG A 496 -22.96 24.76 15.38
C ARG A 496 -24.26 25.49 15.74
N GLY A 497 -24.51 25.75 17.02
CA GLY A 497 -25.77 26.34 17.49
C GLY A 497 -26.98 25.46 17.13
N SER A 498 -27.97 26.03 16.43
CA SER A 498 -29.16 25.31 15.95
C SER A 498 -28.91 24.45 14.69
N GLY A 499 -27.67 24.40 14.22
CA GLY A 499 -27.27 23.73 12.99
C GLY A 499 -26.77 24.70 11.93
N PHE A 500 -25.99 24.18 10.99
CA PHE A 500 -25.48 24.91 9.84
C PHE A 500 -26.60 25.10 8.81
N THR A 501 -26.75 26.33 8.31
CA THR A 501 -27.81 26.69 7.34
C THR A 501 -27.34 26.69 5.89
N THR A 502 -26.02 26.67 5.67
CA THR A 502 -25.38 26.66 4.35
C THR A 502 -24.10 25.84 4.42
N THR A 503 -23.65 25.30 3.28
CA THR A 503 -22.33 24.65 3.18
C THR A 503 -21.20 25.63 3.48
N THR A 504 -21.33 26.90 3.10
CA THR A 504 -20.39 27.97 3.47
C THR A 504 -20.26 28.17 4.98
N ALA A 505 -21.34 27.98 5.74
CA ALA A 505 -21.24 28.03 7.20
C ALA A 505 -20.47 26.84 7.78
N VAL A 506 -20.58 25.66 7.15
CA VAL A 506 -19.77 24.48 7.52
C VAL A 506 -18.30 24.72 7.16
N GLN A 507 -18.02 25.19 5.93
CA GLN A 507 -16.67 25.52 5.44
C GLN A 507 -15.98 26.53 6.36
N ASN A 508 -16.61 27.69 6.60
CA ASN A 508 -16.01 28.73 7.45
C ASN A 508 -15.71 28.22 8.86
N MET A 509 -16.61 27.42 9.45
CA MET A 509 -16.42 26.87 10.80
C MET A 509 -15.29 25.83 10.82
N PHE A 510 -15.26 24.96 9.81
CA PHE A 510 -14.23 23.95 9.65
C PHE A 510 -12.86 24.59 9.44
N ASP A 511 -12.77 25.59 8.56
CA ASP A 511 -11.55 26.34 8.26
C ASP A 511 -11.04 27.09 9.50
N ASP A 512 -11.93 27.81 10.20
CA ASP A 512 -11.62 28.53 11.44
C ASP A 512 -10.99 27.59 12.49
N PHE A 513 -11.63 26.45 12.79
CA PHE A 513 -11.10 25.54 13.80
C PHE A 513 -9.87 24.77 13.34
N THR A 514 -9.81 24.36 12.07
CA THR A 514 -8.62 23.70 11.50
C THR A 514 -7.42 24.62 11.59
N GLU A 515 -7.59 25.89 11.20
CA GLU A 515 -6.54 26.90 11.27
C GLU A 515 -6.05 27.09 12.71
N ALA A 516 -6.96 27.22 13.67
CA ALA A 516 -6.62 27.36 15.08
C ALA A 516 -5.84 26.14 15.60
N ARG A 517 -6.33 24.91 15.32
CA ARG A 517 -5.76 23.65 15.81
C ARG A 517 -4.36 23.41 15.24
N VAL A 518 -4.16 23.59 13.93
CA VAL A 518 -2.86 23.44 13.26
C VAL A 518 -1.84 24.45 13.80
N THR A 519 -2.27 25.70 14.03
CA THR A 519 -1.39 26.73 14.61
C THR A 519 -0.96 26.36 16.03
N ILE A 520 -1.90 25.96 16.88
CA ILE A 520 -1.62 25.62 18.29
C ILE A 520 -0.64 24.45 18.38
N GLU A 521 -0.83 23.41 17.56
CA GLU A 521 0.08 22.28 17.52
C GLU A 521 1.48 22.67 17.12
N TYR A 522 1.63 23.37 16.00
CA TYR A 522 2.96 23.74 15.51
C TYR A 522 3.75 24.46 16.62
N GLN A 523 3.09 25.37 17.33
CA GLN A 523 3.71 26.12 18.41
C GLN A 523 3.95 25.27 19.67
N LEU A 524 3.08 24.30 19.97
CA LEU A 524 3.32 23.29 21.02
C LEU A 524 4.51 22.40 20.70
N GLY A 525 4.66 21.96 19.45
CA GLY A 525 5.80 21.19 18.97
C GLY A 525 7.11 21.97 19.17
N ARG A 526 7.13 23.24 18.76
CA ARG A 526 8.28 24.13 19.00
C ARG A 526 8.59 24.30 20.48
N ALA A 527 7.57 24.43 21.33
CA ALA A 527 7.75 24.51 22.77
C ALA A 527 8.36 23.22 23.33
N ASN A 528 7.88 22.05 22.91
CA ASN A 528 8.42 20.73 23.29
C ASN A 528 9.86 20.52 22.83
N THR A 529 10.22 20.97 21.62
CA THR A 529 11.62 20.93 21.17
C THR A 529 12.52 21.86 21.99
N ALA A 530 12.04 23.07 22.32
CA ALA A 530 12.77 23.99 23.19
C ALA A 530 12.94 23.47 24.63
N ILE A 531 12.01 22.61 25.08
CA ILE A 531 12.12 21.87 26.35
C ILE A 531 13.25 20.85 26.29
N ALA A 532 13.34 20.11 25.19
CA ALA A 532 14.33 19.04 25.02
C ALA A 532 15.75 19.57 24.81
N ASP A 533 15.91 20.73 24.15
CA ASP A 533 17.19 21.40 23.92
C ASP A 533 17.10 22.92 24.12
N PRO A 534 17.46 23.43 25.32
CA PRO A 534 17.46 24.86 25.61
C PRO A 534 18.46 25.67 24.77
N THR A 535 19.44 25.02 24.12
CA THR A 535 20.46 25.67 23.29
C THR A 535 20.02 25.87 21.85
N ALA A 536 18.99 25.15 21.39
CA ALA A 536 18.41 25.26 20.05
C ALA A 536 17.62 26.57 19.83
N TYR A 537 17.29 27.31 20.89
CA TYR A 537 16.56 28.57 20.82
C TYR A 537 17.31 29.71 21.54
N PRO A 538 18.33 30.32 20.90
CA PRO A 538 19.10 31.40 21.50
C PRO A 538 18.24 32.64 21.76
N ASN A 539 18.46 33.25 22.93
CA ASN A 539 17.82 34.44 23.50
C ASN A 539 17.25 35.42 22.45
N GLY A 540 15.92 35.58 22.41
CA GLY A 540 15.24 36.59 21.58
C GLY A 540 13.83 36.21 21.10
N ALA A 541 13.45 34.93 21.11
CA ALA A 541 12.17 34.44 20.56
C ALA A 541 11.02 34.34 21.59
N ASP A 542 11.05 35.18 22.63
CA ASP A 542 10.41 34.86 23.92
C ASP A 542 8.87 34.91 23.96
N THR A 543 8.20 35.58 23.02
CA THR A 543 6.73 35.64 22.95
C THR A 543 6.17 35.59 21.51
N ALA A 544 7.03 35.46 20.49
CA ALA A 544 6.62 35.49 19.09
C ALA A 544 5.60 34.39 18.75
N PHE A 545 5.74 33.20 19.34
CA PHE A 545 4.76 32.12 19.18
C PHE A 545 3.38 32.48 19.74
N ILE A 546 3.33 33.26 20.83
CA ILE A 546 2.07 33.72 21.45
C ILE A 546 1.43 34.76 20.55
N ASP A 547 2.23 35.64 19.95
CA ASP A 547 1.75 36.60 18.96
C ASP A 547 1.18 35.87 17.73
N ASP A 548 1.79 34.79 17.26
CA ASP A 548 1.28 33.96 16.16
C ASP A 548 -0.05 33.25 16.52
N VAL A 549 -0.17 32.72 17.74
CA VAL A 549 -1.42 32.12 18.24
C VAL A 549 -2.50 33.20 18.37
N ILE A 550 -2.19 34.35 18.96
CA ILE A 550 -3.13 35.49 19.07
C ILE A 550 -3.56 35.96 17.67
N LEU A 551 -2.64 36.07 16.71
CA LEU A 551 -2.92 36.49 15.34
C LEU A 551 -3.87 35.50 14.65
N SER A 552 -3.65 34.21 14.82
CA SER A 552 -4.50 33.17 14.24
C SER A 552 -5.89 33.16 14.90
N LEU A 553 -5.97 33.31 16.22
CA LEU A 553 -7.24 33.50 16.93
C LEU A 553 -7.97 34.80 16.54
N ASN A 554 -7.26 35.82 16.05
CA ASN A 554 -7.87 37.03 15.50
C ASN A 554 -8.45 36.81 14.09
N GLY A 555 -7.90 35.85 13.35
CA GLY A 555 -8.35 35.48 12.01
C GLY A 555 -9.69 34.75 12.00
N LEU A 556 -10.07 34.14 13.13
CA LEU A 556 -11.36 33.46 13.29
C LEU A 556 -12.51 34.40 12.97
N SER A 557 -13.33 34.00 12.01
CA SER A 557 -14.46 34.80 11.53
C SER A 557 -15.50 35.06 12.63
N ASN A 558 -15.57 34.19 13.64
CA ASN A 558 -16.45 34.31 14.80
C ASN A 558 -15.68 34.29 16.14
N GLN A 559 -15.42 35.47 16.71
CA GLN A 559 -14.71 35.58 18.00
C GLN A 559 -15.53 35.14 19.23
N SER A 560 -16.78 34.72 19.05
CA SER A 560 -17.65 34.20 20.13
C SER A 560 -17.60 32.68 20.26
N LEU A 561 -16.79 32.00 19.43
CA LEU A 561 -16.63 30.55 19.46
C LEU A 561 -16.02 30.06 20.77
N THR A 562 -16.27 28.80 21.07
CA THR A 562 -15.59 28.05 22.11
C THR A 562 -14.62 27.06 21.48
N LEU A 563 -13.37 27.05 21.91
CA LEU A 563 -12.36 26.08 21.51
C LEU A 563 -12.17 25.11 22.69
N SER A 564 -12.47 23.83 22.49
CA SER A 564 -12.52 22.81 23.53
C SER A 564 -13.32 23.24 24.76
N GLY A 565 -14.49 23.84 24.53
CA GLY A 565 -15.37 24.32 25.61
C GLY A 565 -14.92 25.60 26.33
N GLN A 566 -13.82 26.23 25.92
CA GLN A 566 -13.39 27.53 26.45
C GLN A 566 -13.68 28.65 25.45
N PRO A 567 -14.30 29.78 25.85
CA PRO A 567 -14.49 30.90 24.95
C PRO A 567 -13.16 31.41 24.37
N VAL A 568 -13.09 31.56 23.05
CA VAL A 568 -11.91 32.09 22.34
C VAL A 568 -11.52 33.47 22.88
N SER A 569 -12.51 34.29 23.24
CA SER A 569 -12.30 35.61 23.85
C SER A 569 -11.57 35.55 25.19
N THR A 570 -11.92 34.59 26.05
CA THR A 570 -11.23 34.34 27.33
C THR A 570 -9.82 33.85 27.09
N LEU A 571 -9.66 32.84 26.22
CA LEU A 571 -8.35 32.29 25.89
C LEU A 571 -7.40 33.37 25.34
N LYS A 572 -7.90 34.22 24.45
CA LYS A 572 -7.17 35.35 23.90
C LYS A 572 -6.83 36.40 24.97
N ALA A 573 -7.77 36.73 25.86
CA ALA A 573 -7.53 37.67 26.95
C ALA A 573 -6.42 37.16 27.90
N ASP A 574 -6.41 35.85 28.16
CA ASP A 574 -5.38 35.20 28.98
C ASP A 574 -4.01 35.21 28.27
N LEU A 575 -3.96 34.92 26.96
CA LEU A 575 -2.73 35.01 26.16
C LEU A 575 -2.17 36.45 26.13
N ILE A 576 -3.04 37.45 25.92
CA ILE A 576 -2.67 38.87 25.92
C ILE A 576 -2.16 39.30 27.29
N THR A 577 -2.85 38.92 28.37
CA THR A 577 -2.48 39.23 29.74
C THR A 577 -1.12 38.62 30.06
N THR A 578 -0.93 37.35 29.70
CA THR A 578 0.32 36.63 29.98
C THR A 578 1.50 37.21 29.18
N ARG A 579 1.30 37.51 27.89
CA ARG A 579 2.29 38.22 27.06
C ARG A 579 2.65 39.58 27.67
N SER A 580 1.66 40.34 28.10
CA SER A 580 1.86 41.68 28.68
C SER A 580 2.63 41.62 29.99
N LEU A 581 2.33 40.64 30.85
CA LEU A 581 3.07 40.36 32.09
C LEU A 581 4.52 39.97 31.81
N TYR A 582 4.75 39.09 30.82
CA TYR A 582 6.10 38.68 30.41
C TYR A 582 6.95 39.85 29.91
N ASN A 583 6.33 40.82 29.22
CA ASN A 583 7.01 41.96 28.62
C ASN A 583 7.20 43.16 29.57
N GLN A 584 6.74 43.11 30.83
CA GLN A 584 6.93 44.22 31.78
C GLN A 584 8.41 44.47 32.10
N ALA A 585 8.80 45.74 32.17
CA ALA A 585 10.18 46.14 32.49
C ALA A 585 10.65 45.69 33.89
N SER A 586 9.71 45.47 34.82
CA SER A 586 9.94 44.93 36.17
C SER A 586 10.18 43.41 36.20
N PHE A 587 10.00 42.73 35.06
CA PHE A 587 10.22 41.29 34.88
C PHE A 587 11.67 41.04 34.45
N THR A 588 12.54 40.88 35.45
CA THR A 588 14.00 40.74 35.27
C THR A 588 14.37 39.54 34.40
N THR A 589 15.57 39.54 33.81
CA THR A 589 16.09 38.41 33.00
C THR A 589 16.00 37.08 33.75
N ALA A 590 16.37 37.06 35.04
CA ALA A 590 16.24 35.87 35.88
C ALA A 590 14.78 35.41 36.10
N LYS A 591 13.80 36.33 36.12
CA LYS A 591 12.37 36.00 36.18
C LYS A 591 11.85 35.51 34.83
N LYS A 592 12.37 36.04 33.71
CA LYS A 592 12.08 35.55 32.36
C LYS A 592 12.66 34.15 32.16
N ASP A 593 13.88 33.89 32.62
CA ASP A 593 14.52 32.58 32.59
C ASP A 593 13.76 31.57 33.47
N ALA A 594 13.36 31.95 34.70
CA ALA A 594 12.53 31.11 35.56
C ALA A 594 11.12 30.88 34.98
N ALA A 595 10.53 31.90 34.34
CA ALA A 595 9.26 31.78 33.65
C ALA A 595 9.38 30.89 32.40
N ARG A 596 10.51 30.91 31.66
CA ARG A 596 10.82 29.96 30.58
C ARG A 596 10.94 28.54 31.12
N VAL A 597 11.68 28.32 32.22
CA VAL A 597 11.76 26.99 32.86
C VAL A 597 10.38 26.49 33.33
N ILE A 598 9.47 27.38 33.76
CA ILE A 598 8.09 26.99 34.10
C ILE A 598 7.19 26.83 32.85
N LEU A 599 7.38 27.66 31.81
CA LEU A 599 6.71 27.58 30.49
C LEU A 599 6.99 26.24 29.80
N TYR A 600 8.25 25.81 29.90
CA TYR A 600 8.80 24.69 29.18
C TYR A 600 8.84 23.44 30.10
N HIS A 601 9.39 23.50 31.31
CA HIS A 601 9.78 22.28 32.06
C HIS A 601 8.80 21.94 33.21
N GLY A 602 7.94 22.87 33.61
CA GLY A 602 6.91 22.67 34.64
C GLY A 602 7.38 22.72 36.10
N GLY A 603 6.63 23.42 36.96
CA GLY A 603 6.87 23.55 38.41
C GLY A 603 5.88 24.51 39.11
N THR A 604 5.91 24.58 40.45
CA THR A 604 5.13 25.57 41.23
C THR A 604 5.88 26.90 41.32
N SER A 605 5.24 27.98 40.84
CA SER A 605 5.78 29.34 40.90
C SER A 605 5.51 29.97 42.28
N PRO A 606 6.48 30.67 42.90
CA PRO A 606 6.26 31.44 44.13
C PRO A 606 5.52 32.76 43.89
N TYR A 607 5.07 33.03 42.65
CA TYR A 607 4.38 34.25 42.27
C TYR A 607 2.88 33.98 42.02
N PRO A 608 1.97 34.92 42.34
CA PRO A 608 0.52 34.70 42.38
C PRO A 608 -0.10 34.83 40.98
N TYR A 609 0.29 33.97 40.04
CA TYR A 609 -0.16 34.05 38.64
C TYR A 609 -0.59 32.66 38.12
N GLN A 610 -1.72 32.59 37.40
CA GLN A 610 -2.03 31.44 36.54
C GLN A 610 -0.95 31.37 35.45
N SER A 611 -0.17 30.29 35.41
CA SER A 611 1.00 30.23 34.54
C SER A 611 0.62 30.01 33.07
N MET A 612 1.46 30.42 32.12
CA MET A 612 1.30 30.08 30.69
C MET A 612 1.17 28.57 30.47
N ARG A 613 1.87 27.76 31.29
CA ARG A 613 1.71 26.31 31.33
C ARG A 613 0.34 25.90 31.84
N SER A 614 -0.26 26.60 32.80
CA SER A 614 -1.65 26.35 33.22
C SER A 614 -2.63 26.63 32.10
N LEU A 615 -2.36 27.66 31.29
CA LEU A 615 -3.16 28.00 30.11
C LEU A 615 -2.96 26.99 28.98
N LEU A 616 -1.72 26.59 28.71
CA LEU A 616 -1.36 25.58 27.70
C LEU A 616 -1.73 24.15 28.13
N GLU A 617 -1.66 23.82 29.41
CA GLU A 617 -2.18 22.56 29.98
C GLU A 617 -3.70 22.60 30.12
N ALA A 618 -4.32 23.77 30.27
CA ALA A 618 -5.78 23.90 30.14
C ALA A 618 -6.19 23.74 28.67
N MET A 619 -5.46 24.34 27.71
CA MET A 619 -5.67 24.11 26.28
C MET A 619 -5.40 22.65 25.90
N LYS A 620 -4.30 22.04 26.39
CA LYS A 620 -3.93 20.63 26.18
C LYS A 620 -4.87 19.67 26.87
N SER A 621 -5.31 19.93 28.11
CA SER A 621 -6.33 19.11 28.79
C SER A 621 -7.68 19.24 28.10
N ALA A 622 -8.03 20.42 27.60
CA ALA A 622 -9.24 20.61 26.79
C ALA A 622 -9.08 20.00 25.37
N TYR A 623 -7.85 19.83 24.88
CA TYR A 623 -7.49 19.25 23.58
C TYR A 623 -7.32 17.72 23.61
N LEU A 624 -6.98 17.14 24.76
CA LEU A 624 -6.79 15.69 24.97
C LEU A 624 -7.95 15.02 25.72
N ALA A 625 -8.81 15.78 26.40
CA ALA A 625 -9.99 15.24 27.08
C ALA A 625 -11.23 15.32 26.17
N VAL A 626 -11.25 14.47 25.14
CA VAL A 626 -12.41 13.67 24.74
C VAL A 626 -11.89 12.32 24.28
#